data_AF-A0A2W1DMK6-F1
#
_entry.id   AF-A0A2W1DMK6-F1
#
_cell.length_a   1.000
_cell.length_b   1.000
_cell.length_c   1.000
_cell.angle_alpha   90.00
_cell.angle_beta   90.00
_cell.angle_gamma   90.00
#
_symmetry.space_group_name_H-M   'P 1'
#
loop_
_entity.id
_entity.type
_entity.pdbx_description
1 polymer ?
#
loop_
_entity_poly.entity_id
_entity_poly.type
_entity_poly.pdbx_seq_one_letter_code
_entity_poly.pdbx_strand_id
1 'polypeptide(L)'
;MHCIYAITKRVVLAVDEEEIPERIELLDIVLERQLSYFSDLEGIGGLIRYLGDSPWAQLIAMIAADFNADNPRRLFALWQDIDPDFRDLVVRMMNVDPTRRLTANEALAHQWFSDVP
;
A
#
# COMPACT_ATOMS: atom_id res chain seq x y z
N MET A 1 4.95 7.64 -3.71
CA MET A 1 5.80 7.86 -2.52
C MET A 1 6.16 9.33 -2.30
N HIS A 2 6.56 10.08 -3.33
CA HIS A 2 6.96 11.49 -3.17
C HIS A 2 5.90 12.37 -2.48
N CYS A 3 4.60 12.19 -2.79
CA CYS A 3 3.54 12.97 -2.13
C CYS A 3 3.39 12.63 -0.64
N ILE A 4 3.43 11.34 -0.27
CA ILE A 4 3.39 10.90 1.13
C ILE A 4 4.57 11.53 1.88
N TYR A 5 5.78 11.47 1.33
CA TYR A 5 6.94 12.10 1.94
C TYR A 5 6.82 13.64 1.99
N ALA A 6 6.35 14.28 0.92
CA ALA A 6 6.23 15.75 0.87
C ALA A 6 5.34 16.28 2.00
N ILE A 7 4.21 15.59 2.25
CA ILE A 7 3.22 15.95 3.27
C ILE A 7 3.63 15.49 4.68
N THR A 8 4.13 14.25 4.83
CA THR A 8 4.33 13.63 6.16
C THR A 8 5.79 13.63 6.63
N LYS A 9 6.75 13.91 5.74
CA LYS A 9 8.19 13.70 5.91
C LYS A 9 8.59 12.25 6.25
N ARG A 10 7.74 11.27 5.96
CA ARG A 10 7.99 9.84 6.18
C ARG A 10 8.28 9.10 4.88
N VAL A 11 9.26 8.20 4.90
CA VAL A 11 9.57 7.31 3.78
C VAL A 11 9.12 5.89 4.13
N VAL A 12 7.86 5.57 3.82
CA VAL A 12 7.18 4.37 4.36
C VAL A 12 7.64 3.04 3.75
N LEU A 13 8.26 3.05 2.56
CA LEU A 13 8.75 1.84 1.89
C LEU A 13 10.28 1.72 1.89
N ALA A 14 11.02 2.74 2.35
CA ALA A 14 12.48 2.67 2.34
C ALA A 14 12.98 1.70 3.41
N VAL A 15 13.88 0.82 3.00
CA VAL A 15 14.58 -0.14 3.85
C VAL A 15 16.06 0.20 3.73
N ASP A 16 16.76 0.28 4.86
CA ASP A 16 18.22 0.36 4.83
C ASP A 16 18.76 -1.03 4.52
N GLU A 17 19.63 -1.16 3.52
CA GLU A 17 20.20 -2.45 3.12
C GLU A 17 21.01 -3.10 4.25
N GLU A 18 21.59 -2.29 5.14
CA GLU A 18 22.33 -2.75 6.31
C GLU A 18 21.42 -3.36 7.40
N GLU A 19 20.12 -3.05 7.37
CA GLU A 19 19.12 -3.55 8.33
C GLU A 19 18.39 -4.82 7.82
N ILE A 20 18.70 -5.29 6.61
CA ILE A 20 18.04 -6.45 6.01
C ILE A 20 18.63 -7.74 6.61
N PRO A 21 17.79 -8.64 7.18
CA PRO A 21 18.27 -9.92 7.69
C PRO A 21 18.88 -10.78 6.56
N GLU A 22 19.97 -11.51 6.84
CA GLU A 22 20.78 -12.29 5.86
C GLU A 22 20.00 -13.25 4.93
N ARG A 23 18.73 -13.57 5.23
CA ARG A 23 17.88 -14.52 4.50
C ARG A 23 16.61 -13.91 3.93
N ILE A 24 16.47 -12.59 3.98
CA ILE A 24 15.29 -11.88 3.49
C ILE A 24 15.70 -11.02 2.31
N GLU A 25 14.98 -11.15 1.20
CA GLU A 25 15.20 -10.29 0.04
C GLU A 25 14.55 -8.92 0.27
N LEU A 26 15.20 -7.85 -0.18
CA LEU A 26 14.65 -6.49 -0.11
C LEU A 26 13.23 -6.41 -0.69
N LEU A 27 12.98 -7.14 -1.78
CA LEU A 27 11.70 -7.16 -2.46
C LEU A 27 10.58 -7.69 -1.55
N ASP A 28 10.84 -8.70 -0.73
CA ASP A 28 9.84 -9.28 0.17
C ASP A 28 9.41 -8.26 1.22
N ILE A 29 10.38 -7.51 1.78
CA ILE A 29 10.12 -6.44 2.75
C ILE A 29 9.29 -5.31 2.10
N VAL A 30 9.66 -4.90 0.89
CA VAL A 30 8.96 -3.83 0.18
C VAL A 30 7.53 -4.24 -0.18
N LEU A 31 7.33 -5.49 -0.63
CA LEU A 31 6.00 -6.02 -0.94
C LEU A 31 5.14 -6.15 0.32
N GLU A 32 5.68 -6.71 1.41
CA GLU A 32 4.99 -6.78 2.69
C GLU A 32 4.54 -5.39 3.15
N ARG A 33 5.44 -4.40 3.12
CA ARG A 33 5.10 -3.01 3.48
C ARG A 33 4.02 -2.44 2.57
N GLN A 34 4.12 -2.62 1.26
CA GLN A 34 3.09 -2.14 0.32
C GLN A 34 1.72 -2.73 0.65
N LEU A 35 1.63 -4.05 0.83
CA LEU A 35 0.39 -4.72 1.20
C LEU A 35 -0.09 -4.26 2.58
N SER A 36 0.81 -4.14 3.55
CA SER A 36 0.52 -3.74 4.93
C SER A 36 -0.04 -2.31 5.03
N TYR A 37 0.51 -1.35 4.27
CA TYR A 37 0.08 0.05 4.30
C TYR A 37 -1.19 0.32 3.49
N PHE A 38 -1.29 -0.21 2.27
CA PHE A 38 -2.22 0.35 1.27
C PHE A 38 -3.38 -0.55 0.85
N SER A 39 -3.44 -1.78 1.37
CA SER A 39 -4.49 -2.72 0.97
C SER A 39 -5.48 -2.98 2.10
N ASP A 40 -6.68 -3.44 1.79
CA ASP A 40 -7.52 -4.20 2.71
C ASP A 40 -7.48 -5.69 2.31
N LEU A 41 -8.09 -6.58 3.11
CA LEU A 41 -8.10 -8.02 2.79
C LEU A 41 -8.81 -8.29 1.46
N GLU A 42 -9.85 -7.51 1.14
CA GLU A 42 -10.57 -7.61 -0.12
C GLU A 42 -9.68 -7.24 -1.32
N GLY A 43 -8.86 -6.20 -1.20
CA GLY A 43 -7.96 -5.70 -2.24
C GLY A 43 -6.81 -6.66 -2.48
N ILE A 44 -6.27 -7.28 -1.43
CA ILE A 44 -5.30 -8.37 -1.57
C ILE A 44 -5.94 -9.55 -2.33
N GLY A 45 -7.15 -9.96 -1.95
CA GLY A 45 -7.88 -11.00 -2.66
C GLY A 45 -8.18 -10.64 -4.12
N GLY A 46 -8.49 -9.37 -4.39
CA GLY A 46 -8.68 -8.82 -5.73
C GLY A 46 -7.42 -8.93 -6.58
N LEU A 47 -6.27 -8.51 -6.04
CA LEU A 47 -4.97 -8.66 -6.71
C LEU A 47 -4.65 -10.13 -7.01
N ILE A 48 -4.83 -11.04 -6.04
CA ILE A 48 -4.59 -12.48 -6.24
C ILE A 48 -5.46 -13.03 -7.39
N ARG A 49 -6.76 -12.69 -7.41
CA ARG A 49 -7.66 -13.10 -8.50
C ARG A 49 -7.24 -12.53 -9.85
N TYR A 50 -6.81 -11.26 -9.88
CA TYR A 50 -6.34 -10.60 -11.10
C TYR A 50 -5.07 -11.27 -11.67
N LEU A 51 -4.16 -11.71 -10.80
CA LEU A 51 -2.92 -12.38 -11.18
C LEU A 51 -3.13 -13.83 -11.67
N GLY A 52 -4.24 -14.47 -11.29
CA GLY A 52 -4.58 -15.83 -11.71
C GLY A 52 -3.51 -16.85 -11.32
N ASP A 53 -3.06 -17.66 -12.28
CA ASP A 53 -2.06 -18.72 -12.07
C ASP A 53 -0.60 -18.22 -11.99
N SER A 54 -0.40 -16.90 -11.92
CA SER A 54 0.93 -16.33 -11.79
C SER A 54 1.62 -16.77 -10.48
N PRO A 55 2.93 -17.08 -10.49
CA PRO A 55 3.70 -17.33 -9.26
C PRO A 55 3.59 -16.18 -8.24
N TRP A 56 3.40 -14.95 -8.73
CA TRP A 56 3.18 -13.78 -7.88
C TRP A 56 1.91 -13.88 -7.02
N ALA A 57 0.85 -14.55 -7.50
CA ALA A 57 -0.36 -14.76 -6.71
C ALA A 57 -0.07 -15.58 -5.44
N GLN A 58 0.78 -16.60 -5.55
CA GLN A 58 1.20 -17.44 -4.41
C GLN A 58 2.08 -16.67 -3.44
N LEU A 59 3.04 -15.88 -3.95
CA LEU A 59 3.91 -15.04 -3.12
C LEU A 59 3.08 -14.01 -2.33
N ILE A 60 2.15 -13.31 -2.99
CA ILE A 60 1.27 -12.33 -2.34
C ILE A 60 0.37 -13.00 -1.29
N ALA A 61 -0.15 -14.20 -1.57
CA ALA A 61 -0.93 -14.96 -0.60
C ALA A 61 -0.10 -15.37 0.62
N MET A 62 1.15 -15.80 0.42
CA MET A 62 2.08 -16.17 1.49
C MET A 62 2.38 -14.97 2.40
N ILE A 63 2.76 -13.82 1.81
CA ILE A 63 3.02 -12.58 2.56
C ILE A 63 1.77 -12.15 3.33
N ALA A 64 0.59 -12.20 2.68
CA ALA A 64 -0.66 -11.81 3.33
C ALA A 64 -1.07 -12.72 4.50
N ALA A 65 -0.72 -14.01 4.43
CA ALA A 65 -0.98 -14.98 5.48
C ALA A 65 -0.08 -14.76 6.72
N ASP A 66 1.06 -14.09 6.57
CA ASP A 66 1.96 -13.77 7.68
C ASP A 66 1.42 -12.65 8.59
N PHE A 67 0.48 -11.83 8.11
CA PHE A 67 -0.14 -10.80 8.94
C PHE A 67 -1.00 -11.40 10.06
N ASN A 68 -0.63 -11.13 11.31
CA ASN A 68 -1.29 -11.67 12.50
C ASN A 68 -1.12 -10.73 13.72
N ALA A 69 -1.42 -11.22 14.92
CA ALA A 69 -1.30 -10.40 16.14
C ALA A 69 0.15 -10.01 16.48
N ASP A 70 1.12 -10.88 16.16
CA ASP A 70 2.55 -10.67 16.36
C ASP A 70 3.19 -9.88 15.19
N ASN A 71 2.60 -9.97 13.99
CA ASN A 71 2.94 -9.14 12.82
C ASN A 71 1.72 -8.32 12.34
N PRO A 72 1.29 -7.28 13.07
CA PRO A 72 0.11 -6.51 12.72
C PRO A 72 0.35 -5.61 11.52
N ARG A 73 -0.70 -5.45 10.71
CA ARG A 73 -0.68 -4.56 9.54
C ARG A 73 -0.62 -3.09 9.95
N ARG A 74 0.09 -2.28 9.17
CA ARG A 74 0.33 -0.85 9.40
C ARG A 74 -0.53 0.01 8.48
N LEU A 75 -1.84 -0.17 8.54
CA LEU A 75 -2.78 0.44 7.59
C LEU A 75 -2.65 1.97 7.55
N PHE A 76 -2.33 2.52 6.37
CA PHE A 76 -2.24 3.97 6.15
C PHE A 76 -3.59 4.66 6.38
N ALA A 77 -4.70 3.94 6.11
CA ALA A 77 -6.05 4.39 6.38
C ALA A 77 -6.33 4.72 7.87
N LEU A 78 -5.52 4.21 8.80
CA LEU A 78 -5.70 4.44 10.24
C LEU A 78 -4.87 5.61 10.79
N TRP A 79 -4.01 6.23 9.99
CA TRP A 79 -3.16 7.33 10.44
C TRP A 79 -4.00 8.58 10.73
N GLN A 80 -4.01 9.04 11.97
CA GLN A 80 -4.90 10.13 12.45
C GLN A 80 -4.29 11.53 12.28
N ASP A 81 -2.99 11.61 12.02
CA ASP A 81 -2.23 12.85 11.91
C ASP A 81 -2.10 13.36 10.47
N ILE A 82 -2.93 12.82 9.57
CA ILE A 82 -2.99 13.16 8.16
C ILE A 82 -4.39 13.66 7.83
N ASP A 83 -4.46 14.67 6.95
CA ASP A 83 -5.71 15.14 6.37
C ASP A 83 -6.57 13.97 5.83
N PRO A 84 -7.85 13.89 6.19
CA PRO A 84 -8.71 12.76 5.84
C PRO A 84 -8.89 12.60 4.33
N ASP A 85 -8.96 13.70 3.56
CA ASP A 85 -9.15 13.65 2.10
C ASP A 85 -7.85 13.26 1.40
N PHE A 86 -6.69 13.72 1.88
CA PHE A 86 -5.41 13.23 1.38
C PHE A 86 -5.24 11.73 1.67
N ARG A 87 -5.64 11.29 2.87
CA ARG A 87 -5.57 9.88 3.26
C ARG A 87 -6.46 9.00 2.38
N ASP A 88 -7.70 9.42 2.11
CA ASP A 88 -8.60 8.71 1.20
C ASP A 88 -8.02 8.62 -0.22
N LEU A 89 -7.55 9.75 -0.76
CA LEU A 89 -6.90 9.81 -2.07
C LEU A 89 -5.76 8.79 -2.18
N VAL A 90 -4.82 8.81 -1.22
CA VAL A 90 -3.66 7.93 -1.23
C VAL A 90 -4.07 6.46 -1.15
N VAL A 91 -5.00 6.09 -0.25
CA VAL A 91 -5.46 4.70 -0.11
C VAL A 91 -6.09 4.21 -1.42
N ARG A 92 -6.91 5.03 -2.07
CA ARG A 92 -7.61 4.64 -3.30
C ARG A 92 -6.69 4.63 -4.52
N MET A 93 -5.71 5.53 -4.60
CA MET A 93 -4.68 5.51 -5.66
C MET A 93 -3.70 4.34 -5.50
N MET A 94 -3.41 3.94 -4.26
CA MET A 94 -2.45 2.87 -3.95
C MET A 94 -3.12 1.51 -3.76
N ASN A 95 -4.42 1.38 -4.00
CA ASN A 95 -5.13 0.11 -3.89
C ASN A 95 -4.48 -0.92 -4.81
N VAL A 96 -4.13 -2.07 -4.25
CA VAL A 96 -3.39 -3.11 -4.97
C VAL A 96 -4.28 -3.88 -5.95
N ASP A 97 -5.60 -3.92 -5.72
CA ASP A 97 -6.55 -4.46 -6.67
C ASP A 97 -6.70 -3.49 -7.85
N PRO A 98 -6.26 -3.87 -9.06
CA PRO A 98 -6.31 -2.97 -10.22
C PRO A 98 -7.73 -2.54 -10.58
N THR A 99 -8.75 -3.32 -10.21
CA THR A 99 -10.16 -3.03 -10.52
C THR A 99 -10.78 -2.01 -9.55
N ARG A 100 -10.16 -1.80 -8.38
CA ARG A 100 -10.60 -0.85 -7.34
C ARG A 100 -9.69 0.39 -7.24
N ARG A 101 -8.54 0.38 -7.92
CA ARG A 101 -7.59 1.50 -7.95
C ARG A 101 -8.17 2.67 -8.73
N LEU A 102 -8.05 3.88 -8.18
CA LEU A 102 -8.44 5.09 -8.89
C LEU A 102 -7.69 5.23 -10.21
N THR A 103 -8.42 5.62 -11.24
CA THR A 103 -7.82 6.15 -12.47
C THR A 103 -7.24 7.54 -12.23
N ALA A 104 -6.37 8.01 -13.14
CA ALA A 104 -5.80 9.36 -13.05
C ALA A 104 -6.89 10.45 -13.08
N ASN A 105 -7.93 10.28 -13.89
CA ASN A 105 -9.03 11.26 -13.99
C ASN A 105 -9.83 11.34 -12.69
N GLU A 106 -10.16 10.21 -12.08
CA GLU A 106 -10.87 10.18 -10.80
C GLU A 106 -10.02 10.72 -9.65
N ALA A 107 -8.70 10.46 -9.68
CA ALA A 107 -7.77 11.03 -8.71
C ALA A 107 -7.69 12.55 -8.82
N LEU A 108 -7.66 13.11 -10.03
CA LEU A 108 -7.69 14.56 -10.26
C LEU A 108 -9.03 15.20 -9.86
N ALA A 109 -10.14 14.46 -9.98
CA ALA A 109 -11.47 14.90 -9.55
C ALA A 109 -11.72 14.71 -8.03
N HIS A 110 -10.72 14.27 -7.27
CA HIS A 110 -10.86 14.00 -5.84
C HIS A 110 -11.00 15.28 -5.02
N GLN A 111 -11.76 15.22 -3.91
CA GLN A 111 -12.02 16.36 -3.01
C GLN A 111 -10.73 17.02 -2.49
N TRP A 112 -9.66 16.25 -2.34
CA TRP A 112 -8.33 16.75 -1.96
C TRP A 112 -7.81 17.87 -2.88
N PHE A 113 -8.20 17.87 -4.16
CA PHE A 113 -7.78 18.88 -5.14
C PHE A 113 -8.81 19.99 -5.35
N SER A 114 -9.91 20.03 -4.59
CA SER A 114 -11.01 21.01 -4.81
C SER A 114 -10.58 22.46 -4.68
N ASP A 115 -9.59 22.73 -3.82
CA ASP A 115 -9.09 24.08 -3.52
C ASP A 115 -7.82 24.43 -4.31
N VAL A 116 -7.42 23.57 -5.26
CA VAL A 116 -6.30 23.85 -6.17
C VAL A 116 -6.85 24.59 -7.39
N PRO A 117 -6.46 25.86 -7.62
CA PRO A 117 -6.96 26.67 -8.72
C PRO A 117 -6.54 26.16 -10.11
#